data_AF-A0A5N9GQ76-F1
#
_entry.id   AF-A0A5N9GQ76-F1
#
_cell.length_a   1.000
_cell.length_b   1.000
_cell.length_c   1.000
_cell.angle_alpha   90.00
_cell.angle_beta   90.00
_cell.angle_gamma   90.00
#
_symmetry.space_group_name_H-M   'P 1'
#
loop_
_entity.id
_entity.type
_entity.pdbx_description
1 polymer ?
#
loop_
_entity_poly.entity_id
_entity_poly.type
_entity_poly.pdbx_seq_one_letter_code
_entity_poly.pdbx_strand_id
1 'polypeptide(L)'
;MSPISNDSQEIHSDHRDALYSRIVQNNVARIEEHLEAMQRDPHGLEFAPWKKEVDEIWKSSFERINQMGEYSQRSILESIRETWVHYITHYGAVDVQS
;
A
#
# COMPACT_ATOMS: atom_id res chain seq x y z
N MET A 1 30.98 -5.91 -32.49
CA MET A 1 30.15 -5.28 -31.44
C MET A 1 29.23 -6.35 -30.90
N SER A 2 29.49 -6.85 -29.70
CA SER A 2 28.58 -7.78 -29.02
C SER A 2 27.47 -6.97 -28.35
N PRO A 3 26.19 -7.37 -28.43
CA PRO A 3 25.13 -6.69 -27.70
C PRO A 3 25.32 -7.00 -26.21
N ILE A 4 25.48 -5.95 -25.40
CA ILE A 4 25.54 -6.08 -23.93
C ILE A 4 24.14 -6.50 -23.47
N SER A 5 24.11 -7.64 -22.77
CA SER A 5 22.91 -8.34 -22.27
C SER A 5 21.96 -7.40 -21.51
N ASN A 6 20.71 -7.37 -21.97
CA ASN A 6 19.57 -6.70 -21.34
C ASN A 6 18.94 -7.59 -20.22
N ASP A 7 19.31 -8.88 -20.15
CA ASP A 7 18.66 -9.87 -19.29
C ASP A 7 18.92 -9.63 -17.79
N SER A 8 20.06 -9.01 -17.45
CA SER A 8 20.37 -8.74 -16.04
C SER A 8 19.50 -7.65 -15.43
N GLN A 9 18.94 -6.73 -16.23
CA GLN A 9 18.07 -5.67 -15.72
C GLN A 9 16.64 -6.16 -15.47
N GLU A 10 16.11 -7.05 -16.33
CA GLU A 10 14.77 -7.66 -16.16
C GLU A 10 14.69 -8.62 -14.96
N ILE A 11 15.73 -9.45 -14.73
CA ILE A 11 15.73 -10.41 -13.62
C ILE A 11 15.74 -9.71 -12.24
N HIS A 12 16.42 -8.56 -12.13
CA HIS A 12 16.46 -7.78 -10.89
C HIS A 12 15.17 -7.01 -10.61
N SER A 13 14.43 -6.58 -11.64
CA SER A 13 13.11 -5.95 -11.45
C SER A 13 12.07 -6.92 -10.90
N ASP A 14 12.04 -8.17 -11.36
CA ASP A 14 11.05 -9.16 -10.91
C ASP A 14 11.19 -9.52 -9.42
N HIS A 15 12.41 -9.68 -8.93
CA HIS A 15 12.64 -9.99 -7.51
C HIS A 15 12.28 -8.82 -6.59
N ARG A 16 12.57 -7.59 -7.03
CA ARG A 16 12.20 -6.38 -6.29
C ARG A 16 10.68 -6.21 -6.24
N ASP A 17 10.01 -6.46 -7.36
CA ASP A 17 8.55 -6.41 -7.44
C ASP A 17 7.90 -7.45 -6.55
N ALA A 18 8.40 -8.70 -6.55
CA ALA A 18 7.91 -9.73 -5.63
C ALA A 18 8.07 -9.32 -4.16
N LEU A 19 9.22 -8.71 -3.80
CA LEU A 19 9.44 -8.18 -2.46
C LEU A 19 8.46 -7.05 -2.12
N TYR A 20 8.27 -6.09 -3.03
CA TYR A 20 7.33 -4.99 -2.82
C TYR A 20 5.89 -5.46 -2.71
N SER A 21 5.46 -6.41 -3.55
CA SER A 21 4.14 -7.06 -3.42
C SER A 21 3.94 -7.64 -2.03
N ARG A 22 4.93 -8.38 -1.51
CA ARG A 22 4.85 -8.96 -0.17
C ARG A 22 4.78 -7.91 0.93
N ILE A 23 5.56 -6.83 0.82
CA ILE A 23 5.53 -5.73 1.79
C ILE A 23 4.15 -5.05 1.77
N VAL A 24 3.60 -4.77 0.58
CA VAL A 24 2.29 -4.16 0.42
C VAL A 24 1.19 -5.05 1.00
N GLN A 25 1.23 -6.36 0.76
CA GLN A 25 0.25 -7.29 1.33
C GLN A 25 0.31 -7.33 2.87
N ASN A 26 1.51 -7.37 3.45
CA ASN A 26 1.66 -7.31 4.91
C ASN A 26 1.16 -5.99 5.49
N ASN A 27 1.41 -4.89 4.78
CA ASN A 27 0.92 -3.56 5.16
C ASN A 27 -0.61 -3.52 5.15
N VAL A 28 -1.26 -4.10 4.14
CA VAL A 28 -2.73 -4.19 4.05
C VAL A 28 -3.31 -4.99 5.21
N ALA A 29 -2.73 -6.14 5.56
CA ALA A 29 -3.16 -6.90 6.73
C ALA A 29 -3.08 -6.07 8.03
N ARG A 30 -2.00 -5.31 8.23
CA ARG A 30 -1.87 -4.38 9.37
C ARG A 30 -2.92 -3.27 9.34
N ILE A 31 -3.22 -2.73 8.16
CA ILE A 31 -4.27 -1.72 8.01
C ILE A 31 -5.61 -2.31 8.43
N GLU A 32 -5.96 -3.51 7.98
CA GLU A 32 -7.22 -4.17 8.34
C GLU A 32 -7.38 -4.31 9.86
N GLU A 33 -6.33 -4.71 10.57
CA GLU A 33 -6.33 -4.76 12.05
C GLU A 33 -6.63 -3.39 12.68
N HIS A 34 -6.04 -2.31 12.14
CA HIS A 34 -6.31 -0.95 12.61
C HIS A 34 -7.74 -0.50 12.30
N LEU A 35 -8.25 -0.82 11.11
CA LEU A 35 -9.62 -0.48 10.72
C LEU A 35 -10.64 -1.18 11.62
N GLU A 36 -10.42 -2.44 11.96
CA GLU A 36 -11.27 -3.16 12.92
C GLU A 36 -11.25 -2.50 14.31
N ALA A 37 -10.08 -2.10 14.79
CA ALA A 37 -9.95 -1.42 16.08
C ALA A 37 -10.64 -0.05 16.07
N MET A 38 -10.46 0.74 15.01
CA MET A 38 -11.11 2.05 14.83
C MET A 38 -12.63 1.95 14.69
N GLN A 39 -13.14 0.89 14.06
CA GLN A 39 -14.59 0.63 13.98
C GLN A 39 -15.18 0.22 15.33
N ARG A 40 -14.42 -0.52 16.14
CA ARG A 40 -14.85 -0.96 17.48
C ARG A 40 -14.92 0.19 18.47
N ASP A 41 -14.00 1.15 18.38
CA ASP A 41 -13.93 2.30 19.29
C ASP A 41 -13.69 3.64 18.54
N PRO A 42 -14.73 4.19 17.88
CA PRO A 42 -14.60 5.40 17.07
C PRO A 42 -14.37 6.69 17.89
N HIS A 43 -14.58 6.63 19.20
CA HIS A 43 -14.34 7.74 20.13
C HIS A 43 -13.18 7.46 21.08
N GLY A 44 -12.44 6.38 20.84
CA GLY A 44 -11.27 5.98 21.61
C GLY A 44 -10.13 6.98 21.44
N LEU A 45 -9.33 7.13 22.50
CA LEU A 45 -8.14 7.98 22.48
C LEU A 45 -7.12 7.55 21.41
N GLU A 46 -7.15 6.26 21.05
CA GLU A 46 -6.27 5.65 20.05
C GLU A 46 -6.75 5.83 18.60
N PHE A 47 -7.97 6.32 18.37
CA PHE A 47 -8.51 6.47 17.01
C PHE A 47 -7.62 7.37 16.13
N ALA A 48 -7.24 8.54 16.63
CA ALA A 48 -6.43 9.49 15.85
C ALA A 48 -4.99 8.97 15.60
N PRO A 49 -4.28 8.42 16.60
CA PRO A 49 -3.01 7.71 16.37
C PRO A 49 -3.11 6.59 15.33
N TRP A 50 -4.12 5.72 15.41
CA TRP A 50 -4.31 4.63 14.45
C TRP A 50 -4.62 5.12 13.04
N LYS A 51 -5.48 6.14 12.91
CA LYS A 51 -5.75 6.74 11.59
C LYS A 51 -4.46 7.24 10.95
N LYS A 52 -3.62 7.94 11.72
CA LYS A 52 -2.33 8.46 11.25
C LYS A 52 -1.39 7.34 10.81
N GLU A 53 -1.30 6.25 11.59
CA GLU A 53 -0.48 5.10 11.20
C GLU A 53 -0.99 4.47 9.89
N VAL A 54 -2.31 4.33 9.73
CA VAL A 54 -2.92 3.84 8.48
C VAL A 54 -2.60 4.76 7.30
N ASP A 55 -2.70 6.09 7.47
CA ASP A 55 -2.33 7.07 6.44
C ASP A 55 -0.85 6.91 6.00
N GLU A 56 0.06 6.75 6.96
CA GLU A 56 1.49 6.56 6.71
C GLU A 56 1.79 5.23 6.00
N ILE A 57 1.12 4.15 6.39
CA ILE A 57 1.26 2.83 5.77
C ILE A 57 0.74 2.87 4.32
N TRP A 58 -0.41 3.50 4.06
CA TRP A 58 -0.91 3.67 2.69
C TRP A 58 0.07 4.44 1.82
N LYS A 59 0.58 5.57 2.32
CA LYS A 59 1.57 6.38 1.60
C LYS A 59 2.80 5.56 1.22
N SER A 60 3.39 4.85 2.18
CA SER A 60 4.56 4.00 1.92
C SER A 60 4.25 2.86 0.93
N SER A 61 3.04 2.32 0.97
CA SER A 61 2.62 1.25 0.08
C SER A 61 2.50 1.74 -1.36
N PHE A 62 1.85 2.89 -1.59
CA PHE A 62 1.78 3.50 -2.93
C PHE A 62 3.15 3.93 -3.48
N GLU A 63 4.05 4.45 -2.62
CA GLU A 63 5.44 4.76 -3.02
C GLU A 63 6.18 3.53 -3.55
N ARG A 64 5.95 2.35 -2.96
CA ARG A 64 6.54 1.07 -3.44
C ARG A 64 5.89 0.60 -4.72
N ILE A 65 4.55 0.65 -4.79
CA ILE A 65 3.78 0.28 -5.98
C ILE A 65 4.24 1.09 -7.20
N ASN A 66 4.53 2.38 -7.03
CA ASN A 66 5.02 3.25 -8.10
C ASN A 66 6.44 2.92 -8.60
N GLN A 67 7.19 2.08 -7.88
CA GLN A 67 8.53 1.63 -8.27
C GLN A 67 8.53 0.24 -8.93
N MET A 68 7.36 -0.39 -9.04
CA MET A 68 7.18 -1.72 -9.63
C MET A 68 7.03 -1.63 -11.15
N GLY A 69 7.27 -2.75 -11.84
CA GLY A 69 6.92 -2.91 -13.25
C GLY A 69 5.40 -2.86 -13.47
N GLU A 70 4.99 -2.43 -14.67
CA GLU A 70 3.57 -2.17 -15.02
C GLU A 70 2.64 -3.36 -14.73
N TYR A 71 3.09 -4.58 -15.00
CA TYR A 71 2.30 -5.79 -14.74
C TYR A 71 2.09 -6.01 -13.23
N SER A 72 3.17 -6.00 -12.46
CA SER A 72 3.14 -6.16 -11.00
C SER A 72 2.35 -5.03 -10.33
N GLN A 73 2.51 -3.80 -10.81
CA GLN A 73 1.77 -2.63 -10.36
C GLN A 73 0.25 -2.81 -10.55
N ARG A 74 -0.21 -3.25 -11.72
CA ARG A 74 -1.64 -3.53 -11.96
C ARG A 74 -2.15 -4.64 -11.05
N SER A 75 -1.40 -5.74 -10.94
CA SER A 75 -1.81 -6.88 -10.12
C SER A 75 -1.94 -6.51 -8.64
N ILE A 76 -0.99 -5.75 -8.10
CA ILE A 76 -1.04 -5.36 -6.69
C ILE A 76 -2.12 -4.32 -6.43
N LEU A 77 -2.31 -3.32 -7.33
CA LEU A 77 -3.39 -2.33 -7.23
C LEU A 77 -4.77 -3.00 -7.21
N GLU A 78 -4.97 -4.03 -8.02
CA GLU A 78 -6.22 -4.80 -7.98
C GLU A 78 -6.40 -5.51 -6.65
N SER A 79 -5.34 -6.14 -6.12
CA SER A 79 -5.42 -6.88 -4.86
C SER A 79 -5.73 -6.01 -3.64
N ILE A 80 -5.33 -4.73 -3.63
CA ILE A 80 -5.55 -3.81 -2.50
C ILE A 80 -6.79 -2.94 -2.67
N ARG A 81 -7.47 -3.03 -3.82
CA ARG A 81 -8.55 -2.12 -4.24
C ARG A 81 -9.65 -2.02 -3.20
N GLU A 82 -10.14 -3.17 -2.72
CA GLU A 82 -11.26 -3.21 -1.79
C GLU A 82 -10.92 -2.52 -0.46
N THR A 83 -9.81 -2.90 0.17
CA THR A 83 -9.36 -2.30 1.43
C THR A 83 -9.08 -0.81 1.29
N TRP A 84 -8.50 -0.37 0.17
CA TRP A 84 -8.29 1.05 -0.11
C TRP A 84 -9.61 1.82 -0.26
N VAL A 85 -10.56 1.31 -1.06
CA VAL A 85 -11.87 1.95 -1.27
C VAL A 85 -12.64 2.02 0.04
N HIS A 86 -12.62 0.95 0.84
CA HIS A 86 -13.23 0.94 2.17
C HIS A 86 -12.61 2.03 3.06
N TYR A 87 -11.28 2.11 3.10
CA TYR A 87 -10.58 3.12 3.89
C TYR A 87 -10.92 4.54 3.46
N ILE A 88 -10.76 4.89 2.18
CA ILE A 88 -10.94 6.26 1.71
C ILE A 88 -12.40 6.73 1.83
N THR A 89 -13.36 5.81 1.69
CA THR A 89 -14.80 6.12 1.84
C THR A 89 -15.16 6.51 3.27
N HIS A 90 -14.58 5.83 4.27
CA HIS A 90 -14.95 6.01 5.68
C HIS A 90 -14.02 6.95 6.44
N TYR A 91 -12.76 7.07 6.02
CA TYR A 91 -11.71 7.77 6.76
C TYR A 91 -10.90 8.75 5.90
N GLY A 92 -11.05 8.72 4.57
CA GLY A 92 -10.32 9.58 3.63
C GLY A 92 -10.76 11.04 3.64
N ALA A 93 -11.93 11.33 4.23
CA ALA A 93 -12.48 12.67 4.33
C ALA A 93 -11.97 13.42 5.57
N VAL A 94 -10.64 13.55 5.74
CA VAL A 94 -10.09 14.46 6.75
C VAL A 94 -8.80 15.09 6.23
N ASP A 95 -8.79 16.43 6.21
CA ASP A 95 -7.70 17.38 5.89
C ASP A 95 -7.53 17.85 4.43
N VAL A 96 -8.59 18.41 3.83
CA VAL A 96 -8.43 19.63 3.02
C VAL A 96 -8.53 20.81 3.99
N GLN A 97 -7.39 21.31 4.48
CA GLN A 97 -7.35 22.52 5.30
C GLN A 97 -7.99 23.69 4.53
N SER A 98 -9.03 24.29 5.12
CA SER A 98 -9.52 25.64 4.81
C SER A 98 -8.71 26.68 5.58
#